data_AF-A0AAD9ZTJ3-F1
#
_entry.id   AF-A0AAD9ZTJ3-F1
#
_cell.length_a   1.000
_cell.length_b   1.000
_cell.length_c   1.000
_cell.angle_alpha   90.00
_cell.angle_beta   90.00
_cell.angle_gamma   90.00
#
_symmetry.space_group_name_H-M   'P 1'
#
loop_
_entity.id
_entity.type
_entity.pdbx_description
1 polymer ?
#
loop_
_entity_poly.entity_id
_entity_poly.type
_entity_poly.pdbx_seq_one_letter_code
_entity_poly.pdbx_strand_id
1 'polypeptide(L)'
;MKGRTSKQEVLVNEHSCPLEEIHHRHRQASAVIIGEVVAPRHQYQDGHLMRPNDTITDMKTMYGIQIIYSKTHQALHYALSLTYGTHEETFQLLPSFGYVLEQQNPGIITDLQCAVDDKFLYFFILLEASLRGFRRCNLNVCCNYTR
;
A
#
# COMPACT_ATOMS: atom_id res chain seq x y z
N MET A 1 30.40 35.88 -34.15
CA MET A 1 29.47 34.73 -34.15
C MET A 1 30.00 33.72 -33.12
N LYS A 2 29.20 33.39 -32.10
CA LYS A 2 29.55 32.44 -31.03
C LYS A 2 29.41 31.00 -31.55
N GLY A 3 30.48 30.22 -31.52
CA GLY A 3 30.43 28.77 -31.67
C GLY A 3 30.27 28.10 -30.32
N ARG A 4 29.24 27.27 -30.15
CA ARG A 4 29.00 26.43 -28.97
C ARG A 4 30.05 25.33 -28.92
N THR A 5 30.80 25.24 -27.83
CA THR A 5 31.42 23.99 -27.39
C THR A 5 30.54 23.42 -26.28
N SER A 6 29.95 22.26 -26.56
CA SER A 6 29.25 21.41 -25.61
C SER A 6 30.25 20.93 -24.54
N LYS A 7 30.12 21.45 -23.32
CA LYS A 7 30.78 20.84 -22.15
C LYS A 7 29.96 19.63 -21.76
N GLN A 8 30.55 18.46 -21.96
CA GLN A 8 30.08 17.23 -21.32
C GLN A 8 30.52 17.33 -19.86
N GLU A 9 29.60 17.67 -18.97
CA GLU A 9 29.85 17.66 -17.53
C GLU A 9 29.91 16.21 -17.06
N VAL A 10 31.13 15.72 -16.86
CA VAL A 10 31.42 14.45 -16.20
C VAL A 10 30.90 14.56 -14.77
N LEU A 11 29.93 13.71 -14.41
CA LEU A 11 29.41 13.65 -13.05
C LEU A 11 30.44 12.98 -12.14
N VAL A 12 31.34 13.78 -11.57
CA VAL A 12 32.30 13.31 -10.56
C VAL A 12 31.53 13.13 -9.26
N ASN A 13 31.28 11.86 -8.88
CA ASN A 13 30.58 11.48 -7.66
C ASN A 13 31.56 11.30 -6.49
N GLU A 14 32.25 12.37 -6.11
CA GLU A 14 32.87 12.46 -4.78
C GLU A 14 32.16 13.55 -4.00
N HIS A 15 31.12 13.15 -3.26
CA HIS A 15 30.50 14.01 -2.26
C HIS A 15 31.18 13.74 -0.92
N SER A 16 32.08 14.64 -0.51
CA SER A 16 32.58 14.69 0.87
C SER A 16 31.62 15.52 1.72
N CYS A 17 30.42 14.98 2.00
CA CYS A 17 29.54 15.56 3.02
C CYS A 17 29.81 14.84 4.35
N PRO A 18 30.11 15.57 5.44
CA PRO A 18 30.37 14.96 6.74
C PRO A 18 29.12 14.24 7.24
N LEU A 19 29.27 12.94 7.49
CA LEU A 19 28.23 12.01 7.96
C LEU A 19 27.73 12.30 9.40
N GLU A 20 28.31 13.29 10.09
CA GLU A 20 28.16 13.45 11.54
C GLU A 20 27.27 14.62 12.00
N GLU A 21 26.73 15.44 11.11
CA GLU A 21 25.75 16.48 11.48
C GLU A 21 24.34 16.13 10.99
N ILE A 22 23.72 15.15 11.66
CA ILE A 22 22.30 14.82 11.50
C ILE A 22 21.47 15.94 12.13
N HIS A 23 21.42 17.09 11.46
CA HIS A 23 20.49 18.16 11.80
C HIS A 23 19.06 17.68 11.52
N HIS A 24 18.16 17.88 12.49
CA HIS A 24 16.73 17.59 12.41
C HIS A 24 15.98 18.24 11.23
N ARG A 25 16.65 19.06 10.42
CA ARG A 25 16.15 19.72 9.20
C ARG A 25 16.81 19.22 7.92
N HIS A 26 17.52 18.10 7.94
CA HIS A 26 18.10 17.55 6.71
C HIS A 26 17.02 16.99 5.77
N ARG A 27 17.25 17.22 4.48
CA ARG A 27 16.48 16.75 3.32
C ARG A 27 16.61 15.23 3.19
N GLN A 28 16.08 14.47 4.14
CA GLN A 28 16.03 13.01 4.00
C GLN A 28 15.30 12.68 2.69
N ALA A 29 15.68 11.56 2.08
CA ALA A 29 15.05 11.05 0.86
C ALA A 29 13.53 11.18 0.93
N SER A 30 12.92 11.63 -0.17
CA SER A 30 11.46 11.75 -0.25
C SER A 30 10.83 10.36 -0.11
N ALA A 31 9.62 10.28 0.46
CA ALA A 31 8.88 9.03 0.54
C ALA A 31 8.70 8.38 -0.85
N VAL A 32 8.63 9.20 -1.90
CA VAL A 32 8.60 8.76 -3.29
C VAL A 32 9.87 7.98 -3.66
N ILE A 33 11.06 8.57 -3.48
CA ILE A 33 12.34 7.90 -3.83
C ILE A 33 12.52 6.63 -3.00
N ILE A 34 12.23 6.70 -1.70
CA ILE A 34 12.29 5.53 -0.82
C ILE A 34 11.32 4.45 -1.32
N GLY A 35 10.10 4.84 -1.69
CA GLY A 35 9.09 3.92 -2.19
C GLY A 35 9.47 3.29 -3.52
N GLU A 36 10.11 4.01 -4.45
CA GLU A 36 10.65 3.44 -5.69
C GLU A 36 11.74 2.39 -5.41
N VAL A 37 12.62 2.64 -4.43
CA VAL A 37 13.67 1.69 -4.04
C VAL A 37 13.09 0.44 -3.35
N VAL A 38 11.99 0.59 -2.61
CA VAL A 38 11.32 -0.49 -1.88
C VAL A 38 10.33 -1.25 -2.77
N ALA A 39 9.74 -0.63 -3.79
CA ALA A 39 8.71 -1.23 -4.63
C ALA A 39 9.08 -2.60 -5.21
N PRO A 40 10.30 -2.88 -5.68
CA PRO A 40 10.65 -4.23 -6.15
C PRO A 40 10.67 -5.31 -5.07
N ARG A 41 10.68 -4.91 -3.78
CA ARG A 41 10.87 -5.78 -2.62
C ARG A 41 9.83 -5.53 -1.52
N HIS A 42 8.73 -4.85 -1.83
CA HIS A 42 7.69 -4.49 -0.87
C HIS A 42 6.95 -5.72 -0.30
N GLN A 43 7.12 -6.88 -0.94
CA GLN A 43 6.65 -8.20 -0.50
C GLN A 43 7.82 -9.17 -0.34
N TYR A 44 7.75 -9.95 0.73
CA TYR A 44 8.61 -11.10 0.94
C TYR A 44 8.15 -12.29 0.10
N GLN A 45 9.01 -13.30 -0.04
CA GLN A 45 8.74 -14.51 -0.83
C GLN A 45 7.53 -15.33 -0.30
N ASP A 46 7.18 -15.16 0.96
CA ASP A 46 6.01 -15.78 1.61
C ASP A 46 4.71 -14.98 1.41
N GLY A 47 4.76 -13.86 0.68
CA GLY A 47 3.62 -12.97 0.42
C GLY A 47 3.39 -11.93 1.50
N HIS A 48 4.19 -11.89 2.57
CA HIS A 48 4.01 -10.88 3.62
C HIS A 48 4.52 -9.50 3.17
N LEU A 49 3.76 -8.45 3.47
CA LEU A 49 4.16 -7.06 3.21
C LEU A 49 5.31 -6.63 4.13
N MET A 50 6.28 -5.91 3.58
CA MET A 50 7.35 -5.26 4.33
C MET A 50 6.76 -4.35 5.42
N ARG A 51 7.25 -4.46 6.66
CA ARG A 51 6.82 -3.56 7.74
C ARG A 51 7.67 -2.29 7.71
N PRO A 52 7.16 -1.17 8.25
CA PRO A 52 7.94 0.06 8.32
C PRO A 52 9.27 -0.11 9.07
N ASN A 53 9.31 -0.89 10.16
CA ASN A 53 10.55 -1.11 10.92
C ASN A 53 11.60 -1.91 10.13
N ASP A 54 11.14 -2.89 9.36
CA ASP A 54 12.01 -3.67 8.49
C ASP A 54 12.62 -2.76 7.42
N THR A 55 11.80 -1.89 6.82
CA THR A 55 12.25 -0.92 5.80
C THR A 55 13.22 0.13 6.39
N ILE A 56 13.00 0.60 7.63
CA ILE A 56 13.96 1.49 8.32
C ILE A 56 15.29 0.78 8.51
N THR A 57 15.25 -0.49 8.93
CA THR A 57 16.45 -1.31 9.14
C THR A 57 17.19 -1.52 7.83
N ASP A 58 16.47 -1.92 6.78
CA ASP A 58 16.98 -2.12 5.43
C ASP A 58 17.63 -0.87 4.83
N MET A 59 16.99 0.29 5.01
CA MET A 59 17.53 1.56 4.50
C MET A 59 18.80 1.98 5.25
N LYS A 60 18.87 1.67 6.55
CA LYS A 60 20.06 1.89 7.36
C LYS A 60 21.18 0.91 6.99
N THR A 61 20.88 -0.37 6.77
CA THR A 61 21.90 -1.40 6.48
C THR A 61 22.44 -1.31 5.06
N MET A 62 21.59 -1.09 4.06
CA MET A 62 22.01 -1.06 2.66
C MET A 62 22.58 0.30 2.23
N TYR A 63 22.03 1.39 2.77
CA TYR A 63 22.36 2.74 2.30
C TYR A 63 22.93 3.65 3.39
N GLY A 64 22.99 3.22 4.64
CA GLY A 64 23.40 4.07 5.76
C GLY A 64 22.39 5.18 6.09
N ILE A 65 21.19 5.14 5.52
CA ILE A 65 20.21 6.22 5.62
C ILE A 65 19.26 5.95 6.79
N GLN A 66 19.19 6.89 7.73
CA GLN A 66 18.21 6.85 8.81
C GLN A 66 16.92 7.57 8.38
N ILE A 67 15.79 6.84 8.38
CA ILE A 67 14.47 7.32 7.93
C ILE A 67 13.51 7.34 9.12
N ILE A 68 12.65 8.36 9.16
CA ILE A 68 11.60 8.48 10.18
C ILE A 68 10.43 7.55 9.81
N TYR A 69 9.85 6.90 10.82
CA TYR A 69 8.73 5.96 10.67
C TYR A 69 7.59 6.45 9.76
N SER A 70 7.15 7.70 9.92
CA SER A 70 6.06 8.27 9.10
C SER A 70 6.40 8.32 7.60
N LYS A 71 7.65 8.66 7.26
CA LYS A 71 8.12 8.64 5.87
C LYS A 71 8.20 7.22 5.33
N THR A 72 8.62 6.28 6.16
CA THR A 72 8.66 4.87 5.76
C THR A 72 7.29 4.32 5.48
N HIS A 73 6.31 4.64 6.34
CA HIS A 73 4.92 4.28 6.09
C HIS A 73 4.42 4.89 4.77
N GLN A 74 4.66 6.17 4.53
CA GLN A 74 4.29 6.82 3.26
C GLN A 74 4.98 6.18 2.04
N ALA A 75 6.26 5.82 2.18
CA ALA A 75 7.02 5.15 1.13
C ALA A 75 6.48 3.76 0.81
N LEU A 76 6.05 3.01 1.83
CA LEU A 76 5.41 1.70 1.66
C LEU A 76 4.04 1.82 0.96
N HIS A 77 3.23 2.81 1.34
CA HIS A 77 1.97 3.09 0.62
C HIS A 77 2.21 3.45 -0.84
N TYR A 78 3.22 4.28 -1.12
CA TYR A 78 3.61 4.61 -2.49
C TYR A 78 4.09 3.36 -3.26
N ALA A 79 4.93 2.53 -2.65
CA ALA A 79 5.42 1.28 -3.24
C ALA A 79 4.27 0.30 -3.56
N LEU A 80 3.28 0.19 -2.67
CA LEU A 80 2.06 -0.58 -2.92
C LEU A 80 1.28 0.00 -4.09
N SER A 81 1.13 1.32 -4.17
CA SER A 81 0.40 1.96 -5.26
C SER A 81 1.06 1.75 -6.64
N LEU A 82 2.40 1.65 -6.69
CA LEU A 82 3.10 1.30 -7.92
C LEU A 82 2.84 -0.14 -8.37
N THR A 83 2.51 -1.03 -7.44
CA THR A 83 2.30 -2.46 -7.73
C THR A 83 0.83 -2.77 -8.04
N TYR A 84 -0.08 -2.22 -7.23
CA TYR A 84 -1.50 -2.55 -7.25
C TYR A 84 -2.38 -1.46 -7.90
N GLY A 85 -1.79 -0.34 -8.29
CA GLY A 85 -2.52 0.85 -8.70
C GLY A 85 -2.89 1.71 -7.49
N THR A 86 -3.52 2.85 -7.77
CA THR A 86 -3.97 3.74 -6.70
C THR A 86 -5.08 3.09 -5.87
N HIS A 87 -5.38 3.69 -4.72
CA HIS A 87 -6.52 3.25 -3.92
C HIS A 87 -7.80 3.33 -4.74
N GLU A 88 -8.02 4.41 -5.49
CA GLU A 88 -9.18 4.60 -6.33
C GLU A 88 -9.32 3.51 -7.40
N GLU A 89 -8.23 3.18 -8.10
CA GLU A 89 -8.21 2.12 -9.11
C GLU A 89 -8.53 0.75 -8.49
N THR A 90 -7.92 0.45 -7.34
CA THR A 90 -8.18 -0.81 -6.62
C THR A 90 -9.63 -0.87 -6.11
N PHE A 91 -10.20 0.25 -5.67
CA PHE A 91 -11.59 0.33 -5.21
C PHE A 91 -12.58 0.05 -6.33
N GLN A 92 -12.31 0.52 -7.55
CA GLN A 92 -13.16 0.23 -8.71
C GLN A 92 -13.24 -1.27 -9.03
N LEU A 93 -12.29 -2.08 -8.54
CA LEU A 93 -12.29 -3.54 -8.73
C LEU A 93 -13.17 -4.29 -7.72
N LEU A 94 -13.60 -3.67 -6.60
CA LEU A 94 -14.38 -4.35 -5.55
C LEU A 94 -15.66 -5.05 -6.06
N PRO A 95 -16.49 -4.45 -6.94
CA PRO A 95 -17.66 -5.14 -7.48
C PRO A 95 -17.29 -6.42 -8.23
N SER A 96 -16.23 -6.35 -9.06
CA SER A 96 -15.75 -7.51 -9.82
C SER A 96 -15.15 -8.58 -8.90
N PHE A 97 -14.44 -8.17 -7.85
CA PHE A 97 -13.90 -9.06 -6.84
C PHE A 97 -15.02 -9.79 -6.09
N GLY A 98 -16.05 -9.07 -5.64
CA GLY A 98 -17.22 -9.66 -5.00
C GLY A 98 -17.92 -10.69 -5.89
N TYR A 99 -18.14 -10.36 -7.16
CA TYR A 99 -18.73 -11.27 -8.13
C TYR A 99 -17.93 -12.57 -8.29
N VAL A 100 -16.60 -12.47 -8.48
CA VAL A 100 -15.73 -13.65 -8.60
C VAL A 100 -15.71 -14.45 -7.30
N LEU A 101 -15.70 -13.77 -6.15
CA LEU A 101 -15.67 -14.41 -4.84
C LEU A 101 -16.93 -15.27 -4.60
N GLU A 102 -18.11 -14.75 -4.93
CA GLU A 102 -19.39 -15.47 -4.86
C GLU A 102 -19.43 -16.66 -5.82
N GLN A 103 -18.88 -16.53 -7.03
CA GLN A 103 -18.83 -17.63 -8.00
C GLN A 103 -17.92 -18.78 -7.55
N GLN A 104 -16.73 -18.47 -7.04
CA GLN A 104 -15.75 -19.49 -6.64
C GLN A 104 -16.13 -20.18 -5.33
N ASN A 105 -16.94 -19.54 -4.50
CA ASN A 105 -17.29 -20.02 -3.18
C ASN A 105 -18.81 -19.96 -2.98
N PRO A 106 -19.55 -20.98 -3.45
CA PRO A 106 -20.99 -21.06 -3.23
C PRO A 106 -21.34 -20.88 -1.74
N GLY A 107 -22.24 -19.95 -1.45
CA GLY A 107 -22.65 -19.62 -0.09
C GLY A 107 -21.93 -18.41 0.53
N ILE A 108 -20.93 -17.83 -0.14
CA ILE A 108 -20.49 -16.46 0.15
C ILE A 108 -21.50 -15.49 -0.46
N ILE A 109 -21.83 -14.43 0.29
CA ILE A 109 -22.61 -13.30 -0.18
C ILE A 109 -21.79 -12.04 0.07
N THR A 110 -21.72 -11.17 -0.93
CA THR A 110 -21.03 -9.88 -0.83
C THR A 110 -22.03 -8.73 -0.98
N ASP A 111 -21.75 -7.61 -0.31
CA ASP A 111 -22.55 -6.40 -0.39
C ASP A 111 -21.64 -5.18 -0.38
N LEU A 112 -21.71 -4.38 -1.45
CA LEU A 112 -20.92 -3.16 -1.61
C LEU A 112 -21.86 -1.95 -1.55
N GLN A 113 -21.68 -1.10 -0.54
CA GLN A 113 -22.46 0.10 -0.38
C GLN A 113 -21.59 1.35 -0.58
N CYS A 114 -22.09 2.25 -1.44
CA CYS A 114 -21.57 3.59 -1.62
C CYS A 114 -22.58 4.64 -1.15
N ALA A 115 -22.10 5.80 -0.76
CA ALA A 115 -22.90 6.98 -0.49
C ALA A 115 -23.37 7.65 -1.80
N VAL A 116 -24.20 8.68 -1.69
CA VAL A 116 -24.78 9.41 -2.83
C VAL A 116 -23.71 10.12 -3.68
N ASP A 117 -22.56 10.42 -3.09
CA ASP A 117 -21.40 11.04 -3.75
C ASP A 117 -20.33 10.02 -4.16
N ASP A 118 -20.73 8.76 -4.41
CA ASP A 118 -19.87 7.62 -4.78
C ASP A 118 -18.74 7.33 -3.78
N LYS A 119 -18.84 7.84 -2.55
CA LYS A 119 -17.89 7.52 -1.49
C LYS A 119 -18.18 6.14 -0.92
N PHE A 120 -17.13 5.35 -0.78
CA PHE A 120 -17.19 4.04 -0.12
C PHE A 120 -17.76 4.16 1.30
N LEU A 121 -18.74 3.32 1.63
CA LEU A 121 -19.22 3.15 2.99
C LEU A 121 -18.70 1.84 3.57
N TYR A 122 -19.01 0.72 2.91
CA TYR A 122 -18.55 -0.60 3.33
C TYR A 122 -18.59 -1.61 2.19
N PHE A 123 -17.76 -2.65 2.33
CA PHE A 123 -17.84 -3.88 1.58
C PHE A 123 -17.97 -5.02 2.59
N PHE A 124 -19.14 -5.67 2.60
CA PHE A 124 -19.45 -6.75 3.51
C PHE A 124 -19.28 -8.10 2.80
N ILE A 125 -18.70 -9.07 3.50
CA ILE A 125 -18.55 -10.44 3.03
C ILE A 125 -19.16 -11.35 4.09
N LEU A 126 -20.26 -12.00 3.74
CA LEU A 126 -20.93 -12.98 4.57
C LEU A 126 -20.53 -14.39 4.12
N LEU A 127 -19.86 -15.11 5.00
CA LEU A 127 -19.54 -16.52 4.77
C LEU A 127 -20.72 -17.40 5.20
N GLU A 128 -20.99 -18.46 4.45
CA GLU A 128 -22.09 -19.38 4.77
C GLU A 128 -21.94 -19.98 6.18
N ALA A 129 -20.71 -20.31 6.58
CA ALA A 129 -20.40 -20.81 7.92
C ALA A 129 -20.81 -19.80 9.01
N SER A 130 -20.55 -18.51 8.78
CA SER A 130 -20.95 -17.42 9.67
C SER A 130 -22.47 -17.29 9.74
N LEU A 131 -23.17 -17.41 8.60
CA LEU A 131 -24.63 -17.39 8.56
C LEU A 131 -25.25 -18.56 9.33
N ARG A 132 -24.71 -19.78 9.15
CA ARG A 132 -25.16 -20.98 9.89
C ARG A 132 -24.93 -20.84 11.39
N GLY A 133 -23.76 -20.33 11.80
CA GLY A 133 -23.45 -20.03 13.21
C GLY A 133 -24.40 -18.98 13.78
N PHE A 134 -24.62 -17.88 13.07
CA PHE A 134 -25.53 -16.80 13.49
C PHE A 134 -26.95 -17.31 13.69
N ARG A 135 -27.50 -18.10 12.74
CA ARG A 135 -28.83 -18.72 12.89
C ARG A 135 -28.93 -19.64 14.10
N ARG A 136 -27.85 -20.35 14.43
CA ARG A 136 -27.79 -21.27 15.57
C ARG A 136 -27.67 -20.54 16.91
N CYS A 137 -27.01 -19.38 16.93
CA CYS A 137 -26.92 -18.51 18.10
C CYS A 137 -28.17 -17.63 18.30
N ASN A 138 -28.88 -17.27 17.22
CA ASN A 138 -30.07 -16.43 17.23
C ASN A 138 -31.37 -17.23 17.00
N LEU A 139 -31.66 -18.23 17.85
CA LEU A 139 -32.95 -18.94 17.77
C LEU A 139 -34.16 -18.07 18.17
N ASN A 140 -33.97 -16.82 18.63
CA ASN A 140 -35.06 -15.95 19.12
C ASN A 140 -35.17 -14.56 18.44
N VAL A 141 -34.45 -14.28 17.35
CA VAL A 141 -34.63 -13.01 16.63
C VAL A 141 -34.86 -13.32 15.15
N CYS A 142 -36.12 -13.24 14.73
CA CYS A 142 -36.54 -13.31 13.34
C CYS A 142 -35.97 -12.11 12.55
N CYS A 143 -34.75 -12.22 12.04
CA CYS A 143 -34.27 -11.32 11.00
C CYS A 143 -34.71 -11.89 9.64
N ASN A 144 -35.88 -11.46 9.17
CA ASN A 144 -36.26 -11.63 7.76
C ASN A 144 -35.39 -10.68 6.93
N TYR A 145 -34.25 -11.19 6.44
CA TYR A 145 -33.51 -10.54 5.37
C TYR A 145 -34.10 -11.01 4.05
N THR A 146 -35.09 -10.28 3.54
CA THR A 146 -35.58 -10.42 2.16
C THR A 146 -34.83 -9.42 1.28
N ARG A 147 -34.26 -9.96 0.20
CA ARG A 147 -33.60 -9.25 -0.90
C ARG A 147 -34.58 -8.32 -1.63
#